data_AF-A0A941ZPK1-F1
#
_entry.id   AF-A0A941ZPK1-F1
#
_cell.length_a   1.000
_cell.length_b   1.000
_cell.length_c   1.000
_cell.angle_alpha   90.00
_cell.angle_beta   90.00
_cell.angle_gamma   90.00
#
_symmetry.space_group_name_H-M   'P 1'
#
loop_
_entity.id
_entity.type
_entity.pdbx_description
1 polymer ?
#
loop_
_entity_poly.entity_id
_entity_poly.type
_entity_poly.pdbx_seq_one_letter_code
_entity_poly.pdbx_strand_id
1 'polypeptide(L)'
;MMVFSTPSWKKFDVVALLLALTLVTSAAFAAQPHGIEVRRAAVVAADDQYVLDADIDIVLSAPLEDALNKGIPLYFLLDFELVRSRWYWFNDKVIAREQAYRLSYNALTRQYRIGVGAFYQNFPTLAEALQVMSKVRRREEIDPGTLSKGTNYTAGIRLRLDTSQLPKPFNLNALGSREWSLGSEWYRWTVTP
;
A
#
# COMPACT_ATOMS: atom_id res chain seq x y z
N MET A 1 -67.16 -10.15 -43.68
CA MET A 1 -65.82 -10.72 -43.42
C MET A 1 -64.78 -9.70 -43.87
N MET A 2 -64.17 -8.95 -42.94
CA MET A 2 -62.99 -8.11 -43.18
C MET A 2 -62.15 -8.11 -41.89
N VAL A 3 -60.94 -8.66 -41.98
CA VAL A 3 -59.96 -8.78 -40.91
C VAL A 3 -58.99 -7.60 -41.03
N PHE A 4 -58.85 -6.81 -39.96
CA PHE A 4 -57.80 -5.80 -39.83
C PHE A 4 -56.59 -6.41 -39.11
N SER A 5 -55.46 -6.49 -39.80
CA SER A 5 -54.16 -6.84 -39.21
C SER A 5 -53.41 -5.57 -38.80
N THR A 6 -53.09 -5.46 -37.50
CA THR A 6 -52.28 -4.36 -36.91
C THR A 6 -50.78 -4.70 -36.94
N PRO A 7 -49.87 -3.78 -37.33
CA PRO A 7 -48.44 -4.04 -37.39
C PRO A 7 -47.77 -3.83 -36.02
N SER A 8 -47.28 -4.91 -35.40
CA SER A 8 -46.68 -4.90 -34.05
C SER A 8 -45.14 -4.77 -34.02
N TRP A 9 -44.48 -4.58 -35.17
CA TRP A 9 -43.06 -4.88 -35.31
C TRP A 9 -42.07 -3.79 -34.85
N LYS A 10 -42.50 -2.54 -34.61
CA LYS A 10 -41.56 -1.45 -34.23
C LYS A 10 -41.23 -1.36 -32.73
N LYS A 11 -41.97 -2.06 -31.86
CA LYS A 11 -41.81 -1.94 -30.39
C LYS A 11 -40.68 -2.80 -29.84
N PHE A 12 -40.29 -3.87 -30.55
CA PHE A 12 -39.24 -4.79 -30.11
C PHE A 12 -37.83 -4.20 -30.27
N ASP A 13 -37.58 -3.40 -31.31
CA ASP A 13 -36.27 -2.78 -31.55
C ASP A 13 -35.89 -1.74 -30.50
N VAL A 14 -36.84 -0.95 -30.01
CA VAL A 14 -36.57 0.09 -28.99
C VAL A 14 -36.29 -0.53 -27.63
N VAL A 15 -36.97 -1.62 -27.28
CA VAL A 15 -36.73 -2.35 -26.03
C VAL A 15 -35.39 -3.07 -26.08
N ALA A 16 -35.02 -3.66 -27.21
CA ALA A 16 -33.70 -4.26 -27.41
C ALA A 16 -32.58 -3.21 -27.35
N LEU A 17 -32.79 -2.01 -27.92
CA LEU A 17 -31.83 -0.91 -27.85
C LEU A 17 -31.67 -0.35 -26.42
N LEU A 18 -32.77 -0.23 -25.67
CA LEU A 18 -32.73 0.21 -24.26
C LEU A 18 -32.09 -0.85 -23.34
N LEU A 19 -32.33 -2.15 -23.59
CA LEU A 19 -31.66 -3.25 -22.89
C LEU A 19 -30.17 -3.35 -23.23
N ALA A 20 -29.79 -3.06 -24.48
CA ALA A 20 -28.39 -2.97 -24.87
C ALA A 20 -27.69 -1.76 -24.21
N LEU A 21 -28.40 -0.62 -24.06
CA LEU A 21 -27.86 0.58 -23.42
C LEU A 21 -27.69 0.42 -21.89
N THR A 22 -28.57 -0.36 -21.24
CA THR A 22 -28.43 -0.70 -19.80
C THR A 22 -27.39 -1.80 -19.54
N LEU A 23 -27.16 -2.72 -20.49
CA LEU A 23 -26.07 -3.71 -20.37
C LEU A 23 -24.68 -3.09 -20.58
N VAL A 24 -24.53 -2.09 -21.46
CA VAL A 24 -23.24 -1.41 -21.68
C VAL A 24 -22.85 -0.50 -20.52
N THR A 25 -23.81 0.06 -19.77
CA THR A 25 -23.53 0.89 -18.58
C THR A 25 -23.16 0.08 -17.34
N SER A 26 -23.37 -1.24 -17.34
CA SER A 26 -22.90 -2.14 -16.27
C SER A 26 -21.48 -2.67 -16.49
N ALA A 27 -20.87 -2.34 -17.63
CA ALA A 27 -19.49 -2.71 -17.91
C ALA A 27 -18.52 -1.75 -17.21
N ALA A 28 -17.97 -2.22 -16.09
CA ALA A 28 -16.67 -1.85 -15.54
C ALA A 28 -16.55 -0.49 -14.83
N PHE A 29 -17.13 -0.40 -13.63
CA PHE A 29 -16.26 -0.01 -12.50
C PHE A 29 -15.38 -1.22 -12.18
N ALA A 30 -14.35 -1.45 -12.99
CA ALA A 30 -13.23 -2.26 -12.55
C ALA A 30 -12.63 -1.51 -11.36
N ALA A 31 -12.85 -2.01 -10.15
CA ALA A 31 -12.14 -1.50 -8.98
C ALA A 31 -10.65 -1.59 -9.31
N GLN A 32 -9.99 -0.45 -9.40
CA GLN A 32 -8.54 -0.39 -9.53
C GLN A 32 -7.97 -1.20 -8.35
N PRO A 33 -7.09 -2.18 -8.58
CA PRO A 33 -6.48 -2.92 -7.49
C PRO A 33 -5.70 -1.93 -6.63
N HIS A 34 -6.22 -1.60 -5.46
CA HIS A 34 -5.55 -0.75 -4.49
C HIS A 34 -5.05 -1.62 -3.33
N GLY A 35 -3.87 -1.34 -2.82
CA GLY A 35 -3.27 -2.17 -1.77
C GLY A 35 -1.79 -1.89 -1.60
N ILE A 36 -1.23 -2.49 -0.54
CA ILE A 36 0.21 -2.60 -0.38
C ILE A 36 0.53 -4.08 -0.27
N GLU A 37 1.46 -4.55 -1.08
CA GLU A 37 1.91 -5.95 -1.05
C GLU A 37 3.44 -6.00 -1.02
N VAL A 38 4.01 -6.70 -0.05
CA VAL A 38 5.45 -6.93 -0.01
C VAL A 38 5.78 -8.10 -0.93
N ARG A 39 6.46 -7.83 -2.05
CA ARG A 39 6.78 -8.85 -3.06
C ARG A 39 8.03 -9.64 -2.69
N ARG A 40 9.03 -8.95 -2.16
CA ARG A 40 10.30 -9.53 -1.75
C ARG A 40 10.85 -8.76 -0.57
N ALA A 41 11.40 -9.46 0.40
CA ALA A 41 12.23 -8.87 1.43
C ALA A 41 13.37 -9.82 1.79
N ALA A 42 14.55 -9.27 1.99
CA ALA A 42 15.73 -9.99 2.41
C ALA A 42 16.55 -9.13 3.38
N VAL A 43 17.26 -9.81 4.28
CA VAL A 43 18.31 -9.19 5.09
C VAL A 43 19.63 -9.75 4.61
N VAL A 44 20.56 -8.89 4.24
CA VAL A 44 21.91 -9.27 3.78
C VAL A 44 22.95 -8.75 4.77
N ALA A 45 23.87 -9.60 5.21
CA ALA A 45 25.01 -9.15 6.01
C ALA A 45 26.04 -8.46 5.11
N ALA A 46 26.48 -7.27 5.50
CA ALA A 46 27.51 -6.48 4.82
C ALA A 46 28.38 -5.78 5.87
N ASP A 47 29.66 -6.16 5.98
CA ASP A 47 30.68 -5.49 6.81
C ASP A 47 30.21 -5.15 8.23
N ASP A 48 29.80 -6.17 9.00
CA ASP A 48 29.22 -6.08 10.36
C ASP A 48 27.87 -5.33 10.48
N GLN A 49 27.30 -4.88 9.38
CA GLN A 49 25.93 -4.33 9.32
C GLN A 49 24.99 -5.29 8.61
N TYR A 50 23.70 -5.14 8.89
CA TYR A 50 22.67 -5.85 8.13
C TYR A 50 21.92 -4.86 7.26
N VAL A 51 21.70 -5.21 6.01
CA VAL A 51 20.96 -4.38 5.07
C VAL A 51 19.62 -5.04 4.79
N LEU A 52 18.54 -4.35 5.14
CA LEU A 52 17.20 -4.68 4.73
C LEU A 52 16.99 -4.19 3.30
N ASP A 53 16.75 -5.12 2.38
CA ASP A 53 16.38 -4.86 0.99
C ASP A 53 15.00 -5.46 0.73
N ALA A 54 14.02 -4.61 0.45
CA ALA A 54 12.65 -5.03 0.17
C ALA A 54 12.04 -4.29 -1.03
N ASP A 55 11.25 -5.03 -1.80
CA ASP A 55 10.41 -4.54 -2.89
C ASP A 55 8.93 -4.66 -2.46
N ILE A 56 8.25 -3.53 -2.40
CA ILE A 56 6.87 -3.38 -1.92
C ILE A 56 6.05 -2.76 -3.04
N ASP A 57 5.03 -3.44 -3.54
CA ASP A 57 4.08 -2.85 -4.45
C ASP A 57 3.10 -1.96 -3.69
N ILE A 58 2.92 -0.71 -4.15
CA ILE A 58 2.09 0.30 -3.48
C ILE A 58 1.15 0.88 -4.52
N VAL A 59 -0.13 0.60 -4.38
CA VAL A 59 -1.18 1.19 -5.20
C VAL A 59 -2.15 1.93 -4.30
N LEU A 60 -2.18 3.25 -4.43
CA LEU A 60 -3.10 4.09 -3.67
C LEU A 60 -4.52 3.92 -4.20
N SER A 61 -5.50 3.99 -3.31
CA SER A 61 -6.90 4.11 -3.71
C SER A 61 -7.18 5.51 -4.27
N ALA A 62 -8.17 5.64 -5.15
CA ALA A 62 -8.57 6.94 -5.70
C ALA A 62 -8.86 8.04 -4.63
N PRO A 63 -9.53 7.73 -3.48
CA PRO A 63 -9.73 8.73 -2.42
C PRO A 63 -8.44 9.24 -1.79
N LEU A 64 -7.45 8.36 -1.57
CA LEU A 64 -6.15 8.73 -1.03
C LEU A 64 -5.34 9.59 -2.00
N GLU A 65 -5.40 9.30 -3.31
CA GLU A 65 -4.77 10.13 -4.34
C GLU A 65 -5.40 11.53 -4.41
N ASP A 66 -6.73 11.61 -4.40
CA ASP A 66 -7.46 12.88 -4.40
C ASP A 66 -7.15 13.71 -3.15
N ALA A 67 -7.11 13.07 -1.98
CA ALA A 67 -6.70 13.71 -0.73
C ALA A 67 -5.27 14.27 -0.81
N LEU A 68 -4.33 13.46 -1.33
CA LEU A 68 -2.94 13.86 -1.52
C LEU A 68 -2.83 15.08 -2.43
N ASN A 69 -3.54 15.06 -3.57
CA ASN A 69 -3.57 16.16 -4.53
C ASN A 69 -4.20 17.45 -3.97
N LYS A 70 -5.11 17.31 -3.00
CA LYS A 70 -5.69 18.42 -2.22
C LYS A 70 -4.75 18.93 -1.11
N GLY A 71 -3.54 18.39 -1.01
CA GLY A 71 -2.52 18.81 -0.05
C GLY A 71 -2.58 18.11 1.30
N ILE A 72 -3.38 17.05 1.44
CA ILE A 72 -3.44 16.24 2.66
C ILE A 72 -2.26 15.26 2.64
N PRO A 73 -1.28 15.38 3.56
CA PRO A 73 -0.15 14.45 3.59
C PRO A 73 -0.59 13.06 4.04
N LEU A 74 -0.04 12.04 3.40
CA LEU A 74 -0.20 10.63 3.76
C LEU A 74 1.04 10.17 4.53
N TYR A 75 0.83 9.57 5.70
CA TYR A 75 1.91 9.05 6.53
C TYR A 75 1.92 7.53 6.45
N PHE A 76 3.04 6.95 6.04
CA PHE A 76 3.24 5.51 5.99
C PHE A 76 4.23 5.09 7.06
N LEU A 77 3.95 3.99 7.73
CA LEU A 77 4.80 3.36 8.73
C LEU A 77 5.31 2.05 8.18
N LEU A 78 6.63 1.95 8.07
CA LEU A 78 7.34 0.72 7.76
C LEU A 78 7.75 0.07 9.08
N ASP A 79 7.06 -1.00 9.44
CA ASP A 79 7.36 -1.82 10.60
C ASP A 79 8.36 -2.91 10.19
N PHE A 80 9.46 -3.05 10.93
CA PHE A 80 10.41 -4.15 10.81
C PHE A 80 10.57 -4.84 12.17
N GLU A 81 10.44 -6.16 12.19
CA GLU A 81 10.66 -6.99 13.37
C GLU A 81 11.63 -8.13 13.06
N LEU A 82 12.49 -8.44 14.03
CA LEU A 82 13.35 -9.63 14.01
C LEU A 82 13.16 -10.37 15.32
N VAL A 83 12.68 -11.59 15.23
CA VAL A 83 12.29 -12.42 16.37
C VAL A 83 13.12 -13.69 16.37
N ARG A 84 13.63 -14.10 17.53
CA ARG A 84 14.30 -15.40 17.65
C ARG A 84 13.24 -16.49 17.78
N SER A 85 13.27 -17.48 16.89
CA SER A 85 12.35 -18.62 16.94
C SER A 85 12.74 -19.55 18.12
N ARG A 86 12.01 -19.47 19.24
CA ARG A 86 12.20 -20.36 20.41
C ARG A 86 10.92 -21.17 20.66
N TRP A 87 11.05 -22.47 20.88
CA TRP A 87 9.94 -23.43 20.76
C TRP A 87 8.89 -23.41 21.89
N TYR A 88 9.12 -22.80 23.06
CA TYR A 88 8.25 -23.13 24.19
C TYR A 88 7.65 -22.01 25.05
N TRP A 89 8.11 -20.75 25.11
CA TRP A 89 7.43 -19.83 26.07
C TRP A 89 7.40 -18.33 25.73
N PHE A 90 8.40 -17.74 25.08
CA PHE A 90 8.34 -16.31 24.72
C PHE A 90 9.15 -16.03 23.45
N ASN A 91 8.49 -15.45 22.44
CA ASN A 91 9.16 -14.82 21.31
C ASN A 91 9.80 -13.53 21.82
N ASP A 92 11.10 -13.55 22.11
CA ASP A 92 11.85 -12.31 22.33
C ASP A 92 11.97 -11.59 20.99
N LYS A 93 11.32 -10.42 20.89
CA LYS A 93 11.59 -9.47 19.81
C LYS A 93 13.01 -8.97 20.00
N VAL A 94 13.93 -9.49 19.19
CA VAL A 94 15.35 -9.13 19.23
C VAL A 94 15.51 -7.71 18.70
N ILE A 95 14.78 -7.37 17.65
CA ILE A 95 14.78 -6.03 17.05
C ILE A 95 13.35 -5.68 16.66
N ALA A 96 12.94 -4.46 17.00
CA ALA A 96 11.73 -3.83 16.47
C ALA A 96 12.08 -2.40 16.09
N ARG A 97 11.78 -2.02 14.85
CA ARG A 97 11.99 -0.67 14.32
C ARG A 97 10.77 -0.24 13.55
N GLU A 98 10.39 1.02 13.72
CA GLU A 98 9.34 1.65 12.93
C GLU A 98 9.97 2.85 12.22
N GLN A 99 9.68 3.02 10.93
CA GLN A 99 10.12 4.16 10.14
C GLN A 99 8.92 4.85 9.51
N ALA A 100 8.75 6.13 9.83
CA ALA A 100 7.72 6.96 9.22
C ALA A 100 8.21 7.58 7.91
N TYR A 101 7.38 7.48 6.88
CA TYR A 101 7.49 8.14 5.59
C TYR A 101 6.32 9.10 5.42
N ARG A 102 6.60 10.33 4.99
CA ARG A 102 5.56 11.32 4.69
C ARG A 102 5.51 11.56 3.20
N LEU A 103 4.40 11.19 2.56
CA LEU A 103 4.11 11.56 1.18
C LEU A 103 3.20 12.79 1.18
N SER A 104 3.58 13.82 0.43
CA SER A 104 2.81 15.08 0.35
C SER A 104 2.87 15.67 -1.05
N TYR A 105 1.90 16.50 -1.42
CA TYR A 105 1.88 17.24 -2.67
C TYR A 105 2.01 18.74 -2.40
N ASN A 106 2.91 19.40 -3.13
CA ASN A 106 3.04 20.85 -3.12
C ASN A 106 2.35 21.44 -4.35
N ALA A 107 1.20 22.09 -4.14
CA ALA A 107 0.41 22.66 -5.23
C ALA A 107 1.09 23.85 -5.94
N LEU A 108 1.99 24.58 -5.25
CA LEU A 108 2.70 25.72 -5.83
C LEU A 108 3.79 25.26 -6.81
N THR A 109 4.60 24.29 -6.40
CA THR A 109 5.68 23.74 -7.24
C THR A 109 5.21 22.58 -8.10
N ARG A 110 3.99 22.08 -7.89
CA ARG A 110 3.39 20.90 -8.54
C ARG A 110 4.25 19.65 -8.41
N GLN A 111 4.85 19.46 -7.24
CA GLN A 111 5.75 18.35 -6.97
C GLN A 111 5.23 17.49 -5.82
N TYR A 112 5.43 16.19 -5.94
CA TYR A 112 5.29 15.24 -4.84
C TYR A 112 6.55 15.27 -3.99
N ARG A 113 6.42 15.10 -2.69
CA ARG A 113 7.52 15.11 -1.74
C ARG A 113 7.41 13.92 -0.82
N ILE A 114 8.51 13.17 -0.71
CA ILE A 114 8.70 12.09 0.26
C ILE A 114 9.64 12.60 1.35
N GLY A 115 9.21 12.54 2.60
CA GLY A 115 9.99 12.88 3.78
C GLY A 115 10.29 11.68 4.66
N VAL A 116 11.51 11.59 5.18
CA VAL A 116 11.98 10.58 6.13
C VAL A 116 12.79 11.29 7.21
N GLY A 117 12.19 11.48 8.39
CA GLY A 117 12.80 12.31 9.44
C GLY A 117 13.06 13.74 8.96
N ALA A 118 14.32 14.18 9.00
CA ALA A 118 14.73 15.50 8.54
C ALA A 118 14.99 15.59 7.02
N PHE A 119 15.08 14.45 6.33
CA PHE A 119 15.38 14.39 4.91
C PHE A 119 14.09 14.41 4.09
N TYR A 120 14.12 15.08 2.94
CA TYR A 120 13.04 15.01 1.96
C TYR A 120 13.58 15.03 0.54
N GLN A 121 12.83 14.43 -0.37
CA GLN A 121 13.10 14.43 -1.80
C GLN A 121 11.83 14.78 -2.56
N ASN A 122 11.97 15.59 -3.61
CA ASN A 122 10.86 15.99 -4.47
C ASN A 122 10.85 15.16 -5.76
N PHE A 123 9.66 14.91 -6.29
CA PHE A 123 9.39 14.11 -7.48
C PHE A 123 8.35 14.83 -8.35
N PRO A 124 8.48 14.78 -9.68
CA PRO A 124 7.54 15.39 -10.60
C PRO A 124 6.21 14.63 -10.69
N THR A 125 6.21 13.31 -10.48
CA THR A 125 5.02 12.46 -10.60
C THR A 125 4.80 11.59 -9.37
N LEU A 126 3.53 11.23 -9.11
CA LEU A 126 3.16 10.32 -8.03
C LEU A 126 3.78 8.94 -8.24
N ALA A 127 3.77 8.46 -9.48
CA ALA A 127 4.33 7.16 -9.84
C ALA A 127 5.83 7.07 -9.50
N GLU A 128 6.62 8.11 -9.79
CA GLU A 128 8.04 8.13 -9.42
C GLU A 128 8.25 8.15 -7.90
N ALA A 129 7.44 8.92 -7.18
CA ALA A 129 7.47 8.94 -5.73
C ALA A 129 7.18 7.53 -5.15
N LEU A 130 6.09 6.90 -5.58
CA LEU A 130 5.72 5.55 -5.15
C LEU A 130 6.76 4.52 -5.55
N GLN A 131 7.42 4.66 -6.72
CA GLN A 131 8.49 3.77 -7.16
C GLN A 131 9.76 3.87 -6.28
N VAL A 132 10.00 5.03 -5.66
CA VAL A 132 11.08 5.17 -4.67
C VAL A 132 10.65 4.57 -3.33
N MET A 133 9.41 4.79 -2.90
CA MET A 133 8.89 4.19 -1.67
C MET A 133 8.76 2.67 -1.74
N SER A 134 8.53 2.12 -2.94
CA SER A 134 8.44 0.67 -3.16
C SER A 134 9.78 -0.04 -2.94
N LYS A 135 10.90 0.67 -3.10
CA LYS A 135 12.24 0.11 -2.93
C LYS A 135 12.82 0.55 -1.58
N VAL A 136 12.72 -0.33 -0.60
CA VAL A 136 13.31 -0.10 0.71
C VAL A 136 14.72 -0.66 0.71
N ARG A 137 15.71 0.22 0.89
CA ARG A 137 17.11 -0.15 1.16
C ARG A 137 17.57 0.55 2.41
N ARG A 138 17.52 -0.17 3.54
CA ARG A 138 17.84 0.38 4.85
C ARG A 138 19.00 -0.39 5.47
N ARG A 139 20.01 0.34 5.91
CA ARG A 139 21.05 -0.21 6.78
C ARG A 139 20.47 -0.29 8.19
N GLU A 140 20.42 -1.49 8.72
CA GLU A 140 20.11 -1.77 10.11
C GLU A 140 21.43 -1.92 10.86
N GLU A 141 21.66 -1.00 11.79
CA GLU A 141 22.75 -1.11 12.74
C GLU A 141 22.30 -2.08 13.85
N ILE A 142 22.99 -3.22 13.92
CA ILE A 142 22.72 -4.27 14.90
C ILE A 142 23.93 -4.36 15.81
N ASP A 143 23.72 -4.19 17.12
CA ASP A 143 24.81 -4.26 18.09
C ASP A 143 25.49 -5.64 18.04
N PRO A 144 26.84 -5.69 18.07
CA PRO A 144 27.59 -6.94 18.09
C PRO A 144 27.11 -7.85 19.23
N GLY A 145 26.80 -9.11 18.91
CA GLY A 145 26.31 -10.11 19.88
C GLY A 145 24.80 -10.18 20.04
N THR A 146 24.03 -9.22 19.49
CA THR A 146 22.55 -9.30 19.43
C THR A 146 22.08 -10.51 18.63
N LEU A 147 22.80 -10.85 17.56
CA LEU A 147 22.55 -12.03 16.74
C LEU A 147 23.61 -13.10 16.99
N SER A 148 23.18 -14.23 17.54
CA SER A 148 23.98 -15.45 17.65
C SER A 148 24.07 -16.16 16.28
N LYS A 149 25.30 -16.44 15.84
CA LYS A 149 25.60 -17.18 14.60
C LYS A 149 24.96 -18.57 14.62
N GLY A 150 24.47 -19.02 13.47
CA GLY A 150 23.84 -20.34 13.32
C GLY A 150 22.49 -20.49 14.04
N THR A 151 21.93 -19.40 14.57
CA THR A 151 20.56 -19.38 15.13
C THR A 151 19.60 -18.87 14.07
N ASN A 152 18.43 -19.50 13.96
CA ASN A 152 17.39 -19.04 13.04
C ASN A 152 16.56 -17.92 13.68
N TYR A 153 16.43 -16.82 12.97
CA TYR A 153 15.54 -15.71 13.29
C TYR A 153 14.42 -15.64 12.27
N THR A 154 13.26 -15.15 12.69
CA THR A 154 12.15 -14.79 11.81
C THR A 154 12.14 -13.28 11.69
N ALA A 155 12.44 -12.78 10.49
CA ALA A 155 12.24 -11.39 10.14
C ALA A 155 10.81 -11.18 9.65
N GLY A 156 10.26 -10.00 9.93
CA GLY A 156 8.96 -9.55 9.48
C GLY A 156 9.03 -8.11 9.01
N ILE A 157 8.39 -7.81 7.88
CA ILE A 157 8.23 -6.44 7.40
C ILE A 157 6.77 -6.19 7.03
N ARG A 158 6.32 -4.97 7.30
CA ARG A 158 4.98 -4.50 6.93
C ARG A 158 5.00 -3.01 6.65
N LEU A 159 4.33 -2.59 5.59
CA LEU A 159 4.10 -1.17 5.30
C LEU A 159 2.62 -0.86 5.41
N ARG A 160 2.27 0.17 6.18
CA ARG A 160 0.88 0.58 6.42
C ARG A 160 0.72 2.09 6.43
N LEU A 161 -0.44 2.56 6.03
CA LEU A 161 -0.86 3.94 6.18
C LEU A 161 -1.26 4.19 7.65
N ASP A 162 -0.71 5.23 8.25
CA ASP A 162 -1.10 5.72 9.57
C ASP A 162 -2.34 6.60 9.46
N THR A 163 -3.50 5.98 9.66
CA THR A 163 -4.79 6.65 9.66
C THR A 163 -4.97 7.58 10.86
N SER A 164 -4.17 7.46 11.93
CA SER A 164 -4.27 8.36 13.08
C SER A 164 -3.86 9.80 12.76
N GLN A 165 -3.01 9.96 11.73
CA GLN A 165 -2.50 11.25 11.27
C GLN A 165 -3.41 11.91 10.22
N LEU A 166 -4.42 11.20 9.73
CA LEU A 166 -5.41 11.79 8.82
C LEU A 166 -6.32 12.76 9.59
N PRO A 167 -6.77 13.87 8.98
CA PRO A 167 -7.70 14.78 9.62
C PRO A 167 -8.95 14.02 10.09
N LYS A 168 -9.42 14.31 11.31
CA LYS A 168 -10.57 13.65 11.96
C LYS A 168 -11.80 13.38 11.07
N PRO A 169 -12.23 14.25 10.13
CA PRO A 169 -13.34 13.92 9.23
C PRO A 169 -13.09 12.66 8.37
N PHE A 170 -11.84 12.35 8.02
CA PHE A 170 -11.48 11.14 7.25
C PHE A 170 -11.41 9.88 8.11
N ASN A 171 -11.17 10.00 9.42
CA ASN A 171 -11.09 8.86 10.33
C ASN A 171 -12.45 8.17 10.52
N LEU A 172 -13.56 8.91 10.35
CA LEU A 172 -14.91 8.36 10.40
C LEU A 172 -15.18 7.37 9.24
N ASN A 173 -14.52 7.57 8.10
CA ASN A 173 -14.65 6.70 6.93
C ASN A 173 -13.67 5.50 7.00
N ALA A 174 -12.51 5.66 7.65
CA ALA A 174 -11.51 4.59 7.77
C ALA A 174 -11.99 3.38 8.62
N LEU A 175 -12.99 3.57 9.48
CA LEU A 175 -13.59 2.48 10.28
C LEU A 175 -14.52 1.57 9.46
N GLY A 176 -15.00 2.03 8.29
CA GLY A 176 -15.95 1.29 7.45
C GLY A 176 -15.50 1.05 6.01
N SER A 177 -14.50 1.80 5.51
CA SER A 177 -14.07 1.73 4.10
C SER A 177 -12.59 1.35 3.97
N ARG A 178 -12.34 0.24 3.26
CA ARG A 178 -10.99 -0.25 2.91
C ARG A 178 -10.19 0.72 2.03
N GLU A 179 -10.85 1.71 1.45
CA GLU A 179 -10.23 2.72 0.59
C GLU A 179 -9.34 3.68 1.40
N TRP A 180 -9.69 4.00 2.66
CA TRP A 180 -8.89 4.88 3.51
C TRP A 180 -7.90 4.14 4.41
N SER A 181 -7.97 2.80 4.46
CA SER A 181 -7.04 1.95 5.19
C SER A 181 -6.18 1.17 4.21
N LEU A 182 -4.93 1.59 4.03
CA LEU A 182 -3.97 0.90 3.17
C LEU A 182 -2.90 0.24 4.02
N GLY A 183 -2.65 -1.05 3.82
CA GLY A 183 -1.60 -1.74 4.54
C GLY A 183 -1.34 -3.13 3.98
N SER A 184 -0.09 -3.55 4.04
CA SER A 184 0.28 -4.92 3.72
C SER A 184 0.01 -5.84 4.90
N GLU A 185 -0.14 -7.12 4.61
CA GLU A 185 0.08 -8.15 5.60
C GLU A 185 1.57 -8.21 5.99
N TRP A 186 1.86 -8.89 7.10
CA TRP A 186 3.24 -9.15 7.50
C TRP A 186 3.89 -10.14 6.54
N TYR A 187 4.94 -9.70 5.84
CA TYR A 187 5.80 -10.60 5.08
C TYR A 187 6.91 -11.10 5.97
N ARG A 188 6.97 -12.42 6.16
CA ARG A 188 7.93 -13.07 7.07
C ARG A 188 8.86 -14.01 6.34
N TRP A 189 10.12 -14.00 6.75
CA TRP A 189 11.15 -14.90 6.22
C TRP A 189 12.15 -15.29 7.30
N THR A 190 12.86 -16.40 7.06
CA THR A 190 13.91 -16.85 7.97
C THR A 190 15.23 -16.16 7.63
N VAL A 191 15.92 -15.68 8.65
CA VAL A 191 17.25 -15.10 8.56
C VAL A 191 18.20 -15.93 9.42
N THR A 192 19.29 -16.38 8.83
CA THR A 192 20.35 -17.12 9.51
C THR A 192 21.67 -16.36 9.30
N PRO A 193 22.16 -15.67 10.34
CA PRO A 193 23.42 -14.93 10.32
C PRO A 193 24.65 -15.83 10.46
#